data_AF-A0A7J0CEQ5-F1
#
_entry.id   AF-A0A7J0CEQ5-F1
#
_cell.length_a   1.000
_cell.length_b   1.000
_cell.length_c   1.000
_cell.angle_alpha   90.00
_cell.angle_beta   90.00
_cell.angle_gamma   90.00
#
_symmetry.space_group_name_H-M   'P 1'
#
loop_
_entity.id
_entity.type
_entity.pdbx_description
1 polymer ?
#
loop_
_entity_poly.entity_id
_entity_poly.type
_entity_poly.pdbx_seq_one_letter_code
_entity_poly.pdbx_strand_id
1 'polypeptide(L)'
;MSELVDGEGPLAVFGTGAADAVRRTDTFPHVADVMINSMYEPCTGNVHAFEEQIGSHGGLGGEQSRPFLLWPAGLTDPLEAAGTRGVLRGAEAVHRVLACWLREASGPQVPLSPDAVSAPSSQVSRPSADEAVPGALG
;
A
#
# COMPACT_ATOMS: atom_id res chain seq x y z
N MET A 1 -17.62 9.76 -19.11
CA MET A 1 -16.24 10.09 -18.65
C MET A 1 -15.13 9.88 -19.69
N SER A 2 -15.41 9.56 -20.96
CA SER A 2 -14.35 9.33 -21.97
C SER A 2 -13.53 10.59 -22.30
N GLU A 3 -14.15 11.76 -22.20
CA GLU A 3 -13.55 13.06 -22.55
C GLU A 3 -12.62 13.67 -21.48
N LEU A 4 -12.49 13.07 -20.28
CA LEU A 4 -11.58 13.58 -19.26
C LEU A 4 -10.11 13.43 -19.68
N VAL A 5 -9.35 14.51 -19.76
CA VAL A 5 -7.94 14.47 -20.14
C VAL A 5 -7.08 15.04 -19.01
N ASP A 6 -5.95 14.38 -18.72
CA ASP A 6 -4.96 14.92 -17.80
C ASP A 6 -4.44 16.26 -18.31
N GLY A 7 -4.18 17.22 -17.42
CA GLY A 7 -3.63 18.51 -17.83
C GLY A 7 -4.66 19.49 -18.41
N GLU A 8 -5.94 19.10 -18.52
CA GLU A 8 -7.00 19.94 -19.06
C GLU A 8 -8.12 20.22 -18.04
N GLY A 9 -8.73 21.40 -18.18
CA GLY A 9 -9.89 21.80 -17.39
C GLY A 9 -9.65 21.68 -15.86
N PRO A 10 -10.61 21.13 -15.10
CA PRO A 10 -10.46 20.93 -13.66
C PRO A 10 -9.31 20.00 -13.27
N LEU A 11 -8.80 19.18 -14.19
CA LEU A 11 -7.73 18.23 -13.90
C LEU A 11 -6.32 18.78 -14.14
N ALA A 12 -6.20 20.01 -14.64
CA ALA A 12 -4.94 20.57 -15.12
C ALA A 12 -3.81 20.55 -14.09
N VAL A 13 -4.14 20.60 -12.80
CA VAL A 13 -3.16 20.74 -11.71
C VAL A 13 -2.74 19.43 -11.04
N PHE A 14 -3.39 18.30 -11.35
CA PHE A 14 -3.17 17.03 -10.62
C PHE A 14 -2.13 16.10 -11.24
N GLY A 15 -1.65 16.44 -12.44
CA GLY A 15 -0.63 15.66 -13.14
C GLY A 15 -1.15 14.35 -13.75
N THR A 16 -0.20 13.50 -14.17
CA THR A 16 -0.49 12.30 -14.97
C THR A 16 -1.20 11.21 -14.18
N GLY A 17 -2.29 10.69 -14.74
CA GLY A 17 -3.13 9.63 -14.19
C GLY A 17 -4.32 10.14 -13.37
N ALA A 18 -4.55 11.45 -13.29
CA ALA A 18 -5.68 12.02 -12.58
C ALA A 18 -7.01 11.64 -13.25
N ALA A 19 -7.11 11.77 -14.57
CA ALA A 19 -8.28 11.38 -15.35
C ALA A 19 -8.59 9.89 -15.19
N ASP A 20 -7.57 9.04 -15.21
CA ASP A 20 -7.73 7.60 -15.01
C ASP A 20 -8.16 7.25 -13.58
N ALA A 21 -7.68 7.96 -12.58
CA ALA A 21 -8.13 7.79 -11.20
C ALA A 21 -9.62 8.14 -11.02
N VAL A 22 -10.07 9.22 -11.66
CA VAL A 22 -11.50 9.62 -11.68
C VAL A 22 -12.34 8.55 -12.40
N ARG A 23 -11.94 8.16 -13.62
CA ARG A 23 -12.64 7.12 -14.39
C ARG A 23 -12.72 5.81 -13.64
N ARG A 24 -11.63 5.35 -13.03
CA ARG A 24 -11.63 4.11 -12.25
C ARG A 24 -12.63 4.18 -11.10
N THR A 25 -12.65 5.28 -10.37
CA THR A 25 -13.59 5.46 -9.25
C THR A 25 -15.05 5.40 -9.73
N ASP A 26 -15.34 5.98 -10.89
CA ASP A 26 -16.67 5.94 -11.54
C ASP A 26 -17.09 4.53 -11.99
N THR A 27 -16.15 3.60 -12.17
CA THR A 27 -16.48 2.21 -12.53
C THR A 27 -16.94 1.35 -11.36
N PHE A 28 -16.84 1.84 -10.11
CA PHE A 28 -17.21 1.02 -8.97
C PHE A 28 -18.73 0.82 -8.88
N PRO A 29 -19.20 -0.40 -8.57
CA PRO A 29 -20.63 -0.72 -8.54
C PRO A 29 -21.40 0.04 -7.45
N HIS A 30 -20.68 0.59 -6.47
CA HIS A 30 -21.23 1.33 -5.33
C HIS A 30 -20.58 2.71 -5.20
N VAL A 31 -20.22 3.34 -6.33
CA VAL A 31 -19.75 4.73 -6.34
C VAL A 31 -20.89 5.67 -5.91
N ALA A 32 -20.55 6.79 -5.27
CA ALA A 32 -21.52 7.81 -4.93
C ALA A 32 -22.04 8.52 -6.19
N ASP A 33 -23.29 9.01 -6.13
CA ASP A 33 -23.89 9.81 -7.22
C ASP A 33 -23.12 11.11 -7.48
N VAL A 34 -22.51 11.67 -6.43
CA VAL A 34 -21.70 12.89 -6.50
C VAL A 34 -20.42 12.67 -5.70
N MET A 35 -19.30 12.91 -6.35
CA MET A 35 -17.97 12.92 -5.75
C MET A 35 -17.42 14.35 -5.82
N ILE A 36 -16.93 14.87 -4.70
CA ILE A 36 -16.35 16.21 -4.63
C ILE A 36 -14.88 16.07 -4.23
N ASN A 37 -13.98 16.57 -5.07
CA ASN A 37 -12.58 16.76 -4.71
C ASN A 37 -12.37 18.21 -4.27
N SER A 38 -11.63 18.42 -3.19
CA SER A 38 -11.29 19.76 -2.74
C SER A 38 -10.22 20.41 -3.62
N MET A 39 -9.97 21.69 -3.37
CA MET A 39 -8.95 22.46 -4.08
C MET A 39 -7.54 22.00 -3.69
N TYR A 40 -6.67 21.91 -4.69
CA TYR A 40 -5.24 21.66 -4.55
C TYR A 40 -4.45 22.88 -5.05
N GLU A 41 -3.52 23.38 -4.25
CA GLU A 41 -2.63 24.51 -4.54
C GLU A 41 -1.22 23.97 -4.90
N PRO A 42 -0.83 23.91 -6.18
CA PRO A 42 0.42 23.26 -6.58
C PRO A 42 1.69 23.96 -6.08
N CYS A 43 1.61 25.26 -5.84
CA CYS A 43 2.74 26.07 -5.38
C CYS A 43 3.16 25.71 -3.95
N THR A 44 2.21 25.33 -3.10
CA THR A 44 2.46 24.98 -1.69
C THR A 44 2.34 23.48 -1.42
N GLY A 45 1.70 22.73 -2.32
CA GLY A 45 1.38 21.32 -2.12
C GLY A 45 0.12 21.10 -1.27
N ASN A 46 -0.58 22.17 -0.86
CA ASN A 46 -1.71 22.08 0.05
C ASN A 46 -2.95 21.50 -0.64
N VAL A 47 -3.61 20.56 0.04
CA VAL A 47 -4.96 20.09 -0.28
C VAL A 47 -5.88 20.62 0.80
N HIS A 48 -6.90 21.38 0.42
CA HIS A 48 -7.85 21.95 1.38
C HIS A 48 -8.78 20.86 1.92
N ALA A 49 -8.83 20.65 3.22
CA ALA A 49 -9.83 19.76 3.82
C ALA A 49 -11.21 20.43 3.83
N PHE A 50 -12.28 19.63 3.81
CA PHE A 50 -13.66 20.11 4.02
C PHE A 50 -14.00 20.27 5.51
N GLU A 51 -13.08 19.84 6.38
CA GLU A 51 -13.27 19.73 7.81
C GLU A 51 -12.00 20.25 8.54
N GLU A 52 -12.10 20.49 9.84
CA GLU A 52 -11.06 21.20 10.62
C GLU A 52 -9.88 20.32 11.08
N GLN A 53 -9.87 19.03 10.76
CA GLN A 53 -8.79 18.13 11.10
C GLN A 53 -7.51 18.49 10.33
N ILE A 54 -6.39 18.13 10.97
CA ILE A 54 -5.04 18.47 10.53
C ILE A 54 -4.63 17.69 9.27
N GLY A 55 -5.38 16.65 8.87
CA GLY A 55 -5.04 15.81 7.73
C GLY A 55 -6.24 15.26 6.98
N SER A 56 -6.11 15.20 5.65
CA SER A 56 -7.09 14.65 4.71
C SER A 56 -6.41 13.63 3.80
N HIS A 57 -7.17 12.65 3.31
CA HIS A 57 -6.67 11.61 2.40
C HIS A 57 -7.72 11.21 1.38
N GLY A 58 -7.29 10.55 0.30
CA GLY A 58 -8.19 9.93 -0.68
C GLY A 58 -8.70 10.87 -1.77
N GLY A 59 -8.43 12.17 -1.66
CA GLY A 59 -8.58 13.12 -2.76
C GLY A 59 -7.44 13.05 -3.77
N LEU A 60 -7.51 13.88 -4.81
CA LEU A 60 -6.45 14.08 -5.79
C LEU A 60 -5.49 15.20 -5.36
N GLY A 61 -4.22 15.04 -5.73
CA GLY A 61 -3.18 16.05 -5.49
C GLY A 61 -2.46 15.92 -4.15
N GLY A 62 -1.55 16.84 -3.90
CA GLY A 62 -0.71 16.88 -2.70
C GLY A 62 0.36 15.78 -2.64
N GLU A 63 1.04 15.71 -1.50
CA GLU A 63 2.16 14.80 -1.27
C GLU A 63 1.76 13.31 -1.33
N GLN A 64 0.50 12.99 -1.04
CA GLN A 64 -0.06 11.63 -1.19
C GLN A 64 0.03 11.09 -2.63
N SER A 65 0.22 11.96 -3.62
CA SER A 65 0.40 11.57 -5.03
C SER A 65 1.86 11.24 -5.40
N ARG A 66 2.80 11.24 -4.43
CA ARG A 66 4.22 10.94 -4.64
C ARG A 66 4.70 9.71 -3.84
N PRO A 67 4.05 8.55 -3.97
CA PRO A 67 4.48 7.34 -3.27
C PRO A 67 5.80 6.82 -3.85
N PHE A 68 6.56 6.12 -3.01
CA PHE A 68 7.68 5.28 -3.44
C PHE A 68 7.57 3.89 -2.84
N LEU A 69 8.09 2.90 -3.55
CA LEU A 69 8.26 1.54 -3.05
C LEU A 69 9.77 1.29 -2.96
N LEU A 70 10.25 0.98 -1.75
CA LEU A 70 11.60 0.49 -1.52
C LEU A 70 11.52 -1.01 -1.28
N TRP A 71 12.35 -1.79 -1.97
CA TRP A 71 12.32 -3.25 -1.86
C TRP A 71 13.73 -3.87 -1.92
N PRO A 72 13.91 -5.07 -1.34
CA PRO A 72 15.15 -5.83 -1.49
C PRO A 72 15.43 -6.23 -2.94
N ALA A 73 16.64 -5.99 -3.44
CA ALA A 73 17.02 -6.27 -4.83
C ALA A 73 17.02 -7.77 -5.21
N GLY A 74 16.95 -8.67 -4.23
CA GLY A 74 16.88 -10.12 -4.47
C GLY A 74 15.47 -10.65 -4.74
N LEU A 75 14.44 -9.80 -4.61
CA LEU A 75 13.06 -10.16 -4.93
C LEU A 75 12.73 -9.78 -6.37
N THR A 76 11.73 -10.43 -6.96
CA THR A 76 11.26 -10.13 -8.31
C THR A 76 10.94 -8.64 -8.47
N ASP A 77 11.24 -8.08 -9.65
CA ASP A 77 10.95 -6.68 -9.95
C ASP A 77 9.46 -6.34 -9.72
N PRO A 78 9.12 -5.21 -9.06
CA PRO A 78 7.74 -4.87 -8.77
C PRO A 78 6.84 -4.76 -10.01
N LEU A 79 7.37 -4.29 -11.14
CA LEU A 79 6.59 -4.16 -12.37
C LEU A 79 6.31 -5.53 -12.98
N GLU A 80 7.32 -6.40 -12.97
CA GLU A 80 7.17 -7.81 -13.36
C GLU A 80 6.15 -8.54 -12.48
N ALA A 81 6.30 -8.44 -11.16
CA ALA A 81 5.41 -9.08 -10.19
C ALA A 81 3.96 -8.58 -10.29
N ALA A 82 3.77 -7.29 -10.62
CA ALA A 82 2.45 -6.72 -10.87
C ALA A 82 1.86 -7.05 -12.25
N GLY A 83 2.67 -7.60 -13.17
CA GLY A 83 2.30 -7.89 -14.55
C GLY A 83 2.09 -6.64 -15.40
N THR A 84 2.80 -5.55 -15.11
CA THR A 84 2.66 -4.26 -15.81
C THR A 84 4.01 -3.77 -16.34
N ARG A 85 3.99 -2.95 -17.38
CA ARG A 85 5.21 -2.28 -17.93
C ARG A 85 5.30 -0.80 -17.58
N GLY A 86 4.30 -0.28 -16.88
CA GLY A 86 4.21 1.14 -16.49
C GLY A 86 4.39 1.33 -14.99
N VAL A 87 3.87 2.44 -14.48
CA VAL A 87 3.88 2.75 -13.04
C VAL A 87 2.89 1.85 -12.29
N LEU A 88 3.25 1.42 -11.08
CA LEU A 88 2.32 0.77 -10.17
C LEU A 88 1.20 1.75 -9.79
N ARG A 89 -0.04 1.41 -10.10
CA ARG A 89 -1.21 2.23 -9.77
C ARG A 89 -2.13 1.49 -8.82
N GLY A 90 -2.40 2.13 -7.68
CA GLY A 90 -3.37 1.66 -6.70
C GLY A 90 -2.97 0.41 -5.94
N ALA A 91 -3.79 0.08 -4.93
CA ALA A 91 -3.53 -1.01 -3.99
C ALA A 91 -3.50 -2.39 -4.66
N GLU A 92 -4.28 -2.60 -5.73
CA GLU A 92 -4.35 -3.91 -6.42
C GLU A 92 -3.02 -4.29 -7.08
N ALA A 93 -2.34 -3.33 -7.71
CA ALA A 93 -1.03 -3.56 -8.30
C ALA A 93 0.01 -3.86 -7.21
N VAL A 94 0.03 -3.06 -6.15
CA VAL A 94 0.92 -3.27 -4.99
C VAL A 94 0.65 -4.62 -4.33
N HIS A 95 -0.61 -5.02 -4.19
CA HIS A 95 -0.99 -6.32 -3.64
C HIS A 95 -0.39 -7.48 -4.45
N ARG A 96 -0.44 -7.42 -5.79
CA ARG A 96 0.17 -8.46 -6.63
C ARG A 96 1.67 -8.58 -6.40
N VAL A 97 2.37 -7.44 -6.25
CA VAL A 97 3.79 -7.40 -5.91
C VAL A 97 4.05 -8.10 -4.58
N LEU A 98 3.36 -7.67 -3.52
CA LEU A 98 3.52 -8.23 -2.18
C LEU A 98 3.19 -9.72 -2.14
N ALA A 99 2.14 -10.15 -2.85
CA ALA A 99 1.74 -11.55 -2.93
C ALA A 99 2.77 -12.41 -3.68
N CYS A 100 3.44 -11.84 -4.70
CA CYS A 100 4.53 -12.51 -5.41
C CYS A 100 5.70 -12.76 -4.46
N TRP A 101 6.17 -11.71 -3.80
CA TRP A 101 7.28 -11.77 -2.85
C TRP A 101 7.01 -12.69 -1.66
N LEU A 102 5.78 -12.72 -1.15
CA LEU A 102 5.38 -13.65 -0.10
C LEU A 102 5.57 -15.11 -0.53
N ARG A 103 5.26 -15.45 -1.79
CA ARG A 103 5.47 -16.82 -2.32
C ARG A 103 6.95 -17.14 -2.53
N GLU A 104 7.74 -16.17 -2.96
CA GLU A 104 9.20 -16.30 -3.11
C GLU A 104 9.90 -16.54 -1.78
N ALA A 105 9.53 -15.77 -0.75
CA ALA A 105 10.19 -15.81 0.55
C ALA A 105 9.76 -17.01 1.42
N SER A 106 8.50 -17.41 1.34
CA SER A 106 7.90 -18.36 2.29
C SER A 106 7.36 -19.64 1.66
N GLY A 107 7.51 -19.84 0.34
CA GLY A 107 6.93 -20.97 -0.38
C GLY A 107 5.39 -20.90 -0.47
N PRO A 108 4.71 -21.96 -0.95
CA PRO A 108 3.26 -22.00 -1.10
C PRO A 108 2.55 -21.69 0.22
N GLN A 109 1.72 -20.64 0.22
CA GLN A 109 0.94 -20.28 1.40
C GLN A 109 -0.28 -21.19 1.49
N VAL A 110 -0.33 -22.03 2.53
CA VAL A 110 -1.48 -22.86 2.85
C VAL A 110 -2.40 -22.05 3.77
N PRO A 111 -3.68 -21.82 3.42
CA PRO A 111 -4.61 -21.15 4.31
C PRO A 111 -4.68 -21.89 5.64
N LEU A 112 -4.54 -21.15 6.75
CA LEU A 112 -4.78 -21.72 8.07
C LEU A 112 -6.25 -22.13 8.14
N SER A 113 -6.50 -23.40 8.41
CA SER A 113 -7.85 -23.86 8.73
C SER A 113 -8.36 -23.11 9.96
N PRO A 114 -9.65 -22.80 10.06
CA PRO A 114 -10.23 -22.14 11.23
C PRO A 114 -9.86 -22.83 12.57
N ASP A 115 -9.65 -24.15 12.52
CA ASP A 115 -9.26 -24.98 13.67
C ASP A 115 -7.79 -24.79 14.10
N ALA A 116 -6.92 -24.22 13.27
CA ALA A 116 -5.51 -24.03 13.56
C ALA A 116 -5.25 -22.94 14.64
N VAL A 117 -6.22 -22.04 14.86
CA VAL A 117 -6.12 -20.98 15.89
C VAL A 117 -6.30 -21.54 17.31
N SER A 118 -6.80 -22.78 17.46
CA SER A 118 -7.06 -23.41 18.76
C SER A 118 -5.94 -24.32 19.27
N ALA A 119 -4.85 -24.52 18.52
CA ALA A 119 -3.72 -25.31 19.01
C ALA A 119 -2.92 -24.48 20.04
N PRO A 120 -2.76 -24.93 21.29
CA PRO A 120 -1.95 -24.21 22.26
C PRO A 120 -0.51 -24.14 21.73
N SER A 121 0.08 -22.94 21.74
CA SER A 121 1.47 -22.74 21.38
C SER A 121 2.33 -23.68 22.23
N SER A 122 3.01 -24.65 21.59
CA SER A 122 4.02 -25.48 22.25
C SER A 122 5.01 -24.53 22.89
N GLN A 123 5.05 -24.51 24.22
CA GLN A 123 5.94 -23.64 24.98
C GLN A 123 7.36 -23.89 24.50
N VAL A 124 7.99 -22.85 23.94
CA VAL A 124 9.44 -22.81 23.75
C VAL A 124 10.03 -22.94 25.15
N SER A 125 10.59 -24.10 25.47
CA SER A 125 11.24 -24.34 26.75
C SER A 125 12.42 -23.37 26.86
N ARG A 126 12.31 -22.43 27.81
CA ARG A 126 13.45 -21.61 28.20
C ARG A 126 14.49 -22.52 28.86
N PRO A 127 15.78 -22.43 28.51
CA PRO A 127 16.80 -23.15 29.26
C PRO A 127 16.81 -22.66 30.71
N SER A 128 16.91 -23.61 31.64
CA SER A 128 16.98 -23.37 33.08
C SER A 128 18.24 -22.59 33.43
N ALA A 129 18.11 -21.60 34.31
CA ALA A 129 19.21 -20.77 34.81
C ALA A 129 20.02 -21.47 35.91
N ASP A 130 20.44 -22.72 35.66
CA ASP A 130 21.24 -23.49 36.61
C ASP A 130 22.40 -24.23 35.92
N GLU A 131 23.24 -23.46 35.24
CA GLU A 131 24.65 -23.80 35.08
C GLU A 131 25.47 -22.72 35.79
N ALA A 132 25.58 -22.89 37.12
CA ALA A 132 26.58 -22.19 37.90
C ALA A 132 27.97 -22.61 37.41
N VAL A 133 28.67 -21.67 36.78
CA VAL A 133 30.10 -21.80 36.45
C VAL A 133 30.88 -21.97 37.77
N PRO A 134 31.64 -23.06 37.99
CA PRO A 134 32.48 -23.17 39.16
C PRO A 134 33.76 -22.36 38.98
N GLY A 135 33.93 -21.37 39.85
CA GLY A 135 35.18 -21.02 40.53
C GLY A 135 36.41 -20.68 39.69
N ALA A 136 36.68 -19.38 39.54
CA ALA A 136 38.05 -18.88 39.39
C ALA A 136 38.65 -18.67 40.78
N LEU A 137 39.62 -19.53 41.15
CA LEU A 137 40.61 -19.27 42.19
C LEU A 137 41.98 -19.62 41.61
N GLY A 138 42.87 -18.63 41.52
CA GLY A 138 44.25 -18.77 41.06
C GLY A 138 44.72 -17.55 40.30
#